data_AF-A0A3A1QSX9-F1
#
_entry.id   AF-A0A3A1QSX9-F1
#
_cell.length_a   1.000
_cell.length_b   1.000
_cell.length_c   1.000
_cell.angle_alpha   90.00
_cell.angle_beta   90.00
_cell.angle_gamma   90.00
#
_symmetry.space_group_name_H-M   'P 1'
#
loop_
_entity.id
_entity.type
_entity.pdbx_description
1 polymer ?
#
loop_
_entity_poly.entity_id
_entity_poly.type
_entity_poly.pdbx_seq_one_letter_code
_entity_poly.pdbx_strand_id
1 'polypeptide(L)'
;MRAFWKDCRLKDFNEVLEQYEPMIHKIISTLHIYKEKGEFYQIGMTALWEAWEKFEEGKGSFTGYAYTTIKGRCMDELRRQVKWKEGCAYPDGTDFWEMLPDDSVTGRLEAETLMTYFLPLTDPQKKWVLYTYIGMMNVREIAEREQVSVSAVKKWRSGAQARLVIGKQ
;
A
#
# COMPACT_ATOMS: atom_id res chain seq x y z
N MET A 1 -8.41 -38.26 15.33
CA MET A 1 -7.45 -39.31 14.94
C MET A 1 -6.31 -38.71 14.11
N ARG A 2 -5.34 -38.06 14.78
CA ARG A 2 -3.96 -37.90 14.28
C ARG A 2 -3.09 -38.69 15.25
N ALA A 3 -2.21 -39.48 14.69
CA ALA A 3 -1.56 -40.64 15.29
C ALA A 3 -0.93 -40.38 16.67
N PHE A 4 -1.26 -41.30 17.58
CA PHE A 4 -0.72 -41.54 18.92
C PHE A 4 0.62 -42.30 18.86
N TRP A 5 1.50 -41.99 17.90
CA TRP A 5 2.76 -42.71 17.61
C TRP A 5 3.76 -41.66 17.09
N LYS A 6 4.95 -41.43 17.64
CA LYS A 6 6.01 -42.37 17.96
C LYS A 6 6.85 -41.80 19.11
N ASP A 7 6.77 -42.48 20.24
CA ASP A 7 7.72 -42.38 21.34
C ASP A 7 9.13 -42.81 20.87
N CYS A 8 10.17 -42.31 21.55
CA CYS A 8 11.62 -42.46 21.29
C CYS A 8 12.31 -41.46 20.33
N ARG A 9 11.93 -40.17 20.33
CA ARG A 9 12.88 -39.10 19.94
C ARG A 9 13.43 -38.45 21.21
N LEU A 10 14.35 -39.16 21.88
CA LEU A 10 15.01 -38.80 23.16
C LEU A 10 15.98 -37.60 23.07
N LYS A 11 15.77 -36.70 22.12
CA LYS A 11 16.37 -35.38 22.14
C LYS A 11 15.25 -34.38 22.14
N ASP A 12 15.16 -33.65 23.24
CA ASP A 12 14.37 -32.43 23.27
C ASP A 12 14.83 -31.54 22.10
N PHE A 13 13.90 -30.89 21.41
CA PHE A 13 14.25 -30.01 20.30
C PHE A 13 15.26 -28.94 20.74
N ASN A 14 15.22 -28.52 22.01
CA ASN A 14 16.20 -27.59 22.57
C ASN A 14 17.64 -28.11 22.49
N GLU A 15 17.89 -29.41 22.69
CA GLU A 15 19.23 -30.00 22.53
C GLU A 15 19.68 -30.01 21.07
N VAL A 16 18.75 -30.28 20.16
CA VAL A 16 19.02 -30.20 18.71
C VAL A 16 19.28 -28.76 18.32
N LEU A 17 18.51 -27.81 18.85
CA LEU A 17 18.70 -26.40 18.61
C LEU A 17 20.08 -25.95 19.11
N GLU A 18 20.45 -26.26 20.34
CA GLU A 18 21.76 -25.93 20.92
C GLU A 18 22.92 -26.51 20.07
N GLN A 19 22.77 -27.75 19.58
CA GLN A 19 23.77 -28.39 18.72
C GLN A 19 23.92 -27.68 17.35
N TYR A 20 22.83 -27.17 16.77
CA TYR A 20 22.80 -26.65 15.41
C TYR A 20 22.72 -25.11 15.34
N GLU A 21 22.62 -24.42 16.47
CA GLU A 21 22.63 -22.96 16.59
C GLU A 21 23.84 -22.32 15.87
N PRO A 22 25.09 -22.84 16.01
CA PRO A 22 26.24 -22.30 15.29
C PRO A 22 26.08 -22.39 13.76
N MET A 23 25.36 -23.40 13.26
CA MET A 23 25.06 -23.55 11.84
C MET A 23 24.11 -22.46 11.36
N ILE A 24 23.08 -22.12 12.14
CA ILE A 24 22.15 -21.04 11.81
C ILE A 24 22.92 -19.71 11.71
N HIS A 25 23.74 -19.39 12.72
CA HIS A 25 24.58 -18.19 12.68
C HIS A 25 25.58 -18.19 11.52
N LYS A 26 26.16 -19.35 11.19
CA LYS A 26 27.06 -19.48 10.04
C LYS A 26 26.33 -19.24 8.73
N ILE A 27 25.09 -19.72 8.57
CA ILE A 27 24.28 -19.47 7.38
C ILE A 27 23.95 -17.99 7.26
N ILE A 28 23.48 -17.36 8.35
CA ILE A 28 23.16 -15.92 8.37
C ILE A 28 24.37 -15.07 7.95
N SER A 29 25.54 -15.36 8.50
CA SER A 29 26.77 -14.65 8.14
C SER A 29 27.22 -14.95 6.70
N THR A 30 27.09 -16.19 6.22
CA THR A 30 27.45 -16.57 4.85
C THR A 30 26.55 -15.92 3.81
N LEU A 31 25.28 -15.70 4.13
CA LEU A 31 24.32 -14.99 3.28
C LEU A 31 24.48 -13.46 3.36
N HIS A 32 25.49 -12.95 4.07
CA HIS A 32 25.77 -11.51 4.21
C HIS A 32 24.56 -10.74 4.79
N ILE A 33 23.82 -11.38 5.69
CA ILE A 33 22.66 -10.78 6.36
C ILE A 33 23.16 -9.93 7.53
N TYR A 34 23.25 -8.62 7.30
CA TYR A 34 23.72 -7.66 8.31
C TYR A 34 22.59 -6.96 9.07
N LYS A 35 21.39 -6.89 8.47
CA LYS A 35 20.17 -6.31 9.06
C LYS A 35 19.25 -7.42 9.57
N GLU A 36 18.44 -7.13 10.58
CA GLU A 36 17.36 -8.03 11.06
C GLU A 36 17.84 -9.45 11.43
N LYS A 37 19.07 -9.59 11.94
CA LYS A 37 19.66 -10.90 12.27
C LYS A 37 18.79 -11.76 13.19
N GLY A 38 18.04 -11.13 14.10
CA GLY A 38 17.11 -11.81 14.99
C GLY A 38 15.95 -12.50 14.25
N GLU A 39 15.42 -11.88 13.19
CA GLU A 39 14.34 -12.47 12.39
C GLU A 39 14.85 -13.68 11.61
N PHE A 40 16.01 -13.56 10.96
CA PHE A 40 16.62 -14.67 10.25
C PHE A 40 17.03 -15.82 11.19
N TYR A 41 17.40 -15.51 12.44
CA TYR A 41 17.62 -16.52 13.46
C TYR A 41 16.34 -17.31 13.78
N GLN A 42 15.20 -16.62 13.96
CA GLN A 42 13.90 -17.28 14.19
C GLN A 42 13.47 -18.13 12.98
N ILE A 43 13.69 -17.63 11.77
CA ILE A 43 13.44 -18.39 10.53
C ILE A 43 14.31 -19.64 10.48
N GLY A 44 15.59 -19.53 10.84
CA GLY A 44 16.50 -20.65 10.89
C GLY A 44 16.10 -21.70 11.93
N MET A 45 15.70 -21.26 13.13
CA MET A 45 15.20 -22.15 14.18
C MET A 45 13.93 -22.88 13.74
N THR A 46 12.98 -22.15 13.13
CA THR A 46 11.74 -22.72 12.59
C THR A 46 12.06 -23.75 11.50
N ALA A 47 12.98 -23.43 10.59
CA ALA A 47 13.41 -24.33 9.52
C ALA A 47 14.11 -25.59 10.06
N LEU A 48 14.91 -25.46 11.12
CA LEU A 48 15.54 -26.58 11.80
C LEU A 48 14.49 -27.50 12.44
N TRP A 49 13.46 -26.93 13.06
CA TRP A 49 12.34 -27.69 13.62
C TRP A 49 11.59 -28.47 12.53
N GLU A 50 11.27 -27.83 11.41
CA GLU A 50 10.65 -28.51 10.26
C GLU A 50 11.53 -29.64 9.70
N ALA A 51 12.84 -29.40 9.60
CA ALA A 51 13.80 -30.40 9.15
C ALA A 51 13.83 -31.58 10.12
N TRP A 52 13.84 -31.31 11.42
CA TRP A 52 13.81 -32.33 12.47
C TRP A 52 12.52 -33.16 12.41
N GLU A 53 11.36 -32.53 12.25
CA GLU A 53 10.08 -33.23 12.16
C GLU A 53 10.03 -34.17 10.93
N LYS A 54 10.42 -33.67 9.76
CA LYS A 54 10.24 -34.33 8.45
C LYS A 54 11.40 -35.23 8.01
N PHE A 55 12.50 -35.28 8.77
CA PHE A 55 13.65 -36.09 8.39
C PHE A 55 13.34 -37.59 8.45
N GLU A 56 13.74 -38.32 7.41
CA GLU A 56 13.62 -39.78 7.32
C GLU A 56 15.02 -40.41 7.31
N GLU A 57 15.28 -41.35 8.23
CA GLU A 57 16.60 -41.92 8.50
C GLU A 57 17.23 -42.76 7.37
N GLY A 58 16.63 -42.80 6.17
CA GLY A 58 17.18 -43.47 4.99
C GLY A 58 17.64 -42.53 3.86
N LYS A 59 17.40 -41.21 3.98
CA LYS A 59 17.60 -40.24 2.90
C LYS A 59 18.92 -39.45 2.98
N GLY A 60 19.81 -39.79 3.90
CA GLY A 60 21.14 -39.20 4.05
C GLY A 60 21.42 -38.68 5.45
N SER A 61 22.37 -37.75 5.57
CA SER A 61 22.73 -37.14 6.87
C SER A 61 21.75 -36.02 7.24
N PHE A 62 21.25 -36.05 8.49
CA PHE A 62 20.42 -35.00 9.05
C PHE A 62 21.08 -33.62 8.96
N THR A 63 22.40 -33.54 9.21
CA THR A 63 23.16 -32.28 9.14
C THR A 63 23.08 -31.63 7.75
N GLY A 64 23.21 -32.43 6.69
CA GLY A 64 23.10 -31.93 5.31
C GLY A 64 21.67 -31.49 4.97
N TYR A 65 20.68 -32.27 5.42
CA TYR A 65 19.27 -31.93 5.24
C TYR A 65 18.87 -30.66 6.00
N ALA A 66 19.30 -30.51 7.25
CA ALA A 66 19.08 -29.32 8.06
C ALA A 66 19.75 -28.09 7.42
N TYR A 67 21.02 -28.20 7.01
CA TYR A 67 21.72 -27.09 6.34
C TYR A 67 20.99 -26.59 5.09
N THR A 68 20.60 -27.52 4.21
CA THR A 68 19.89 -27.17 2.96
C THR A 68 18.52 -26.56 3.24
N THR A 69 17.78 -27.09 4.21
CA THR A 69 16.47 -26.56 4.61
C THR A 69 16.58 -25.16 5.21
N ILE A 70 17.47 -24.96 6.18
CA ILE A 70 17.69 -23.66 6.83
C ILE A 70 18.13 -22.61 5.81
N LYS A 71 19.16 -22.94 5.01
CA LYS A 71 19.67 -22.01 3.98
C LYS A 71 18.60 -21.67 2.95
N GLY A 72 17.79 -22.64 2.53
CA GLY A 72 16.67 -22.42 1.61
C GLY A 72 15.66 -21.42 2.17
N ARG A 73 15.21 -21.63 3.42
CA ARG A 73 14.27 -20.72 4.09
C ARG A 73 14.80 -19.29 4.23
N CYS A 74 16.06 -19.13 4.63
CA CYS A 74 16.68 -17.80 4.69
C CYS A 74 16.78 -17.13 3.30
N MET A 75 17.09 -17.90 2.25
CA MET A 75 17.16 -17.38 0.88
C MET A 75 15.79 -16.95 0.36
N ASP A 76 14.73 -17.70 0.67
CA ASP A 76 13.38 -17.36 0.27
C ASP A 76 12.90 -16.08 0.96
N GLU A 77 13.25 -15.91 2.24
CA GLU A 77 12.98 -14.66 2.97
C GLU A 77 13.72 -13.47 2.35
N LEU A 78 15.00 -13.63 2.01
CA LEU A 78 15.75 -12.57 1.31
C LEU A 78 15.07 -12.15 0.00
N ARG A 79 14.61 -13.12 -0.80
CA ARG A 79 13.87 -12.85 -2.05
C ARG A 79 12.57 -12.10 -1.76
N ARG A 80 11.86 -12.47 -0.70
CA ARG A 80 10.62 -11.80 -0.26
C ARG A 80 10.90 -10.35 0.12
N GLN A 81 11.97 -10.08 0.88
CA GLN A 81 12.35 -8.73 1.27
C GLN A 81 12.74 -7.86 0.07
N VAL A 82 13.48 -8.40 -0.90
CA VAL A 82 13.85 -7.67 -2.14
C VAL A 82 12.58 -7.29 -2.91
N LYS A 83 11.67 -8.25 -3.14
CA LYS A 83 10.41 -8.00 -3.84
C LYS A 83 9.55 -6.95 -3.12
N TRP A 84 9.52 -6.99 -1.79
CA TRP A 84 8.81 -5.98 -1.00
C TRP A 84 9.42 -4.59 -1.16
N LYS A 85 10.75 -4.49 -1.13
CA LYS A 85 11.46 -3.22 -1.36
C LYS A 85 11.25 -2.68 -2.77
N GLU A 86 11.24 -3.52 -3.79
CA GLU A 86 10.96 -3.09 -5.17
C GLU A 86 9.51 -2.64 -5.35
N GLY A 87 8.55 -3.34 -4.74
CA GLY A 87 7.12 -2.98 -4.82
C GLY A 87 6.71 -1.80 -3.93
N CYS A 88 7.49 -1.50 -2.89
CA CYS A 88 7.29 -0.38 -1.95
C CYS A 88 8.43 0.64 -2.01
N ALA A 89 9.22 0.65 -3.08
CA ALA A 89 10.26 1.65 -3.30
C ALA A 89 9.56 3.00 -3.44
N TYR A 90 9.43 3.71 -2.32
CA TYR A 90 9.23 5.14 -2.35
C TYR A 90 10.46 5.72 -3.04
N PRO A 91 10.29 6.58 -4.06
CA PRO A 91 11.42 7.25 -4.67
C PRO A 91 12.24 7.91 -3.56
N ASP A 92 13.55 7.62 -3.53
CA ASP A 92 14.49 8.26 -2.61
C ASP A 92 14.31 9.79 -2.71
N GLY A 93 14.48 10.48 -1.59
CA GLY A 93 13.89 11.79 -1.26
C GLY A 93 14.24 12.98 -2.16
N THR A 94 14.87 12.76 -3.31
CA THR A 94 14.97 13.71 -4.42
C THR A 94 13.76 13.66 -5.36
N ASP A 95 13.30 12.46 -5.73
CA ASP A 95 12.18 12.27 -6.68
C ASP A 95 10.82 12.61 -6.04
N PHE A 96 10.72 12.55 -4.71
CA PHE A 96 9.51 12.90 -3.98
C PHE A 96 9.12 14.38 -4.18
N TRP A 97 10.09 15.29 -4.20
CA TRP A 97 9.83 16.71 -4.42
C TRP A 97 9.51 17.04 -5.89
N GLU A 98 10.02 16.24 -6.83
CA GLU A 98 9.75 16.41 -8.28
C GLU A 98 8.38 15.85 -8.70
N MET A 99 7.77 14.96 -7.91
CA MET A 99 6.42 14.42 -8.16
C MET A 99 5.30 15.27 -7.58
N LEU A 100 5.59 16.26 -6.73
CA LEU A 100 4.58 17.20 -6.28
C LEU A 100 4.25 18.14 -7.46
N PRO A 101 2.98 18.21 -7.90
CA PRO A 101 2.58 19.22 -8.86
C PRO A 101 2.97 20.59 -8.31
N ASP A 102 3.67 21.40 -9.11
CA ASP A 102 3.90 22.81 -8.78
C ASP A 102 2.56 23.57 -8.88
N ASP A 103 1.77 23.49 -7.81
CA ASP A 103 0.46 24.15 -7.68
C ASP A 103 0.56 25.69 -7.79
N SER A 104 1.77 26.26 -7.71
CA SER A 104 1.96 27.71 -7.72
C SER A 104 1.74 28.34 -9.10
N VAL A 105 1.97 27.59 -10.18
CA VAL A 105 1.81 28.08 -11.56
C VAL A 105 0.43 27.73 -12.13
N THR A 106 -0.12 26.57 -11.77
CA THR A 106 -1.43 26.07 -12.25
C THR A 106 -2.61 26.82 -11.62
N GLY A 107 -2.59 27.09 -10.31
CA GLY A 107 -3.73 27.66 -9.60
C GLY A 107 -4.11 29.10 -10.03
N ARG A 108 -3.14 29.91 -10.49
CA ARG A 108 -3.40 31.29 -10.93
C ARG A 108 -4.08 31.34 -12.30
N LEU A 109 -3.61 30.51 -13.24
CA LEU A 109 -4.18 30.42 -14.59
C LEU A 109 -5.59 29.81 -14.56
N GLU A 110 -5.81 28.83 -13.68
CA GLU A 110 -7.12 28.21 -13.46
C GLU A 110 -8.16 29.18 -12.89
N ALA A 111 -7.78 30.03 -11.93
CA ALA A 111 -8.67 31.04 -11.36
C ALA A 111 -9.08 32.11 -12.39
N GLU A 112 -8.14 32.60 -13.21
CA GLU A 112 -8.42 33.55 -14.30
C GLU A 112 -9.30 32.91 -15.40
N THR A 113 -9.04 31.65 -15.73
CA THR A 113 -9.84 30.86 -16.67
C THR A 113 -11.27 30.67 -16.15
N LEU A 114 -11.43 30.28 -14.88
CA LEU A 114 -12.72 30.11 -14.23
C LEU A 114 -13.52 31.42 -14.18
N MET A 115 -12.84 32.53 -13.89
CA MET A 115 -13.48 33.85 -13.87
C MET A 115 -14.08 34.22 -15.24
N THR A 116 -13.40 33.85 -16.34
CA THR A 116 -13.87 34.09 -17.71
C THR A 116 -15.21 33.39 -17.99
N TYR A 117 -15.39 32.15 -17.51
CA TYR A 117 -16.68 31.44 -17.62
C TYR A 117 -17.79 32.08 -16.79
N PHE A 118 -17.44 32.76 -15.69
CA PHE A 118 -18.40 33.45 -14.82
C PHE A 118 -18.82 34.85 -15.31
N LEU A 119 -18.04 35.49 -16.18
CA LEU A 119 -18.34 36.83 -16.74
C LEU A 119 -19.75 36.97 -17.36
N PRO A 120 -20.24 36.06 -18.22
CA PRO A 120 -21.53 36.23 -18.87
C PRO A 120 -22.73 35.95 -17.95
N LEU A 121 -22.51 35.38 -16.76
CA LEU A 121 -23.59 34.97 -15.85
C LEU A 121 -24.09 36.13 -15.00
N THR A 122 -25.40 36.18 -14.75
CA THR A 122 -25.96 37.06 -13.72
C THR A 122 -25.70 36.49 -12.33
N ASP A 123 -25.73 37.31 -11.29
CA ASP A 123 -25.46 36.86 -9.91
C ASP A 123 -26.34 35.68 -9.46
N PRO A 124 -27.65 35.61 -9.78
CA PRO A 124 -28.46 34.44 -9.46
C PRO A 124 -28.02 33.17 -10.21
N GLN A 125 -27.49 33.31 -11.42
CA GLN A 125 -26.96 32.18 -12.21
C GLN A 125 -25.60 31.72 -11.67
N LYS A 126 -24.71 32.65 -11.28
CA LYS A 126 -23.44 32.35 -10.60
C LYS A 126 -23.69 31.58 -9.31
N LYS A 127 -24.63 32.08 -8.48
CA LYS A 127 -25.07 31.40 -7.25
C LYS A 127 -25.53 29.97 -7.52
N TRP A 128 -26.34 29.76 -8.56
CA TRP A 128 -26.77 28.41 -8.92
C TRP A 128 -25.58 27.48 -9.25
N VAL A 129 -24.60 27.95 -10.05
CA VAL A 129 -23.40 27.15 -10.38
C VAL A 129 -22.61 26.83 -9.11
N LEU A 130 -22.32 27.83 -8.27
CA LEU A 130 -21.55 27.64 -7.04
C LEU A 130 -22.24 26.67 -6.08
N TYR A 131 -23.54 26.86 -5.81
CA TYR A 131 -24.27 25.97 -4.89
C TYR A 131 -24.43 24.55 -5.42
N THR A 132 -24.55 24.37 -6.73
CA THR A 132 -24.69 23.03 -7.33
C THR A 132 -23.36 22.28 -7.35
N TYR A 133 -22.28 22.90 -7.82
CA TYR A 133 -21.03 22.21 -8.10
C TYR A 133 -20.00 22.29 -6.97
N ILE A 134 -20.03 23.34 -6.15
CA ILE A 134 -19.16 23.49 -4.97
C ILE A 134 -19.94 23.11 -3.71
N GLY A 135 -21.17 23.60 -3.59
CA GLY A 135 -22.03 23.34 -2.44
C GLY A 135 -22.74 21.98 -2.44
N MET A 136 -22.72 21.24 -3.56
CA MET A 136 -23.43 19.96 -3.75
C MET A 136 -24.93 20.01 -3.39
N MET A 137 -25.54 21.20 -3.50
CA MET A 137 -26.93 21.43 -3.12
C MET A 137 -27.87 21.03 -4.25
N ASN A 138 -29.02 20.45 -3.89
CA ASN A 138 -30.10 20.21 -4.83
C ASN A 138 -30.98 21.46 -5.03
N VAL A 139 -31.82 21.45 -6.05
CA VAL A 139 -32.65 22.62 -6.43
C VAL A 139 -33.59 23.09 -5.31
N ARG A 140 -34.06 22.19 -4.44
CA ARG A 140 -34.94 22.53 -3.32
C ARG A 140 -34.15 23.22 -2.20
N GLU A 141 -32.98 22.70 -1.87
CA GLU A 141 -32.08 23.29 -0.88
C GLU A 141 -31.62 24.69 -1.30
N ILE A 142 -31.35 24.90 -2.60
CA ILE A 142 -31.01 26.23 -3.13
C ILE A 142 -32.20 27.19 -3.01
N ALA A 143 -33.41 26.70 -3.30
CA ALA A 143 -34.63 27.50 -3.20
C ALA A 143 -34.92 27.92 -1.76
N GLU A 144 -34.77 27.00 -0.80
CA GLU A 144 -34.91 27.27 0.63
C GLU A 144 -33.84 28.24 1.14
N ARG A 145 -32.58 28.04 0.75
CA ARG A 145 -31.45 28.89 1.16
C ARG A 145 -31.59 30.33 0.67
N GLU A 146 -31.97 30.50 -0.59
CA GLU A 146 -32.11 31.83 -1.21
C GLU A 146 -33.51 32.42 -1.02
N GLN A 147 -34.41 31.71 -0.33
CA GLN A 147 -35.82 32.10 -0.11
C GLN A 147 -36.56 32.44 -1.42
N VAL A 148 -36.33 31.64 -2.46
CA VAL A 148 -36.97 31.80 -3.77
C VAL A 148 -37.78 30.56 -4.14
N SER A 149 -38.63 30.67 -5.16
CA SER A 149 -39.35 29.49 -5.66
C SER A 149 -38.42 28.52 -6.38
N VAL A 150 -38.74 27.23 -6.32
CA VAL A 150 -38.06 26.17 -7.11
C VAL A 150 -38.04 26.50 -8.60
N SER A 151 -39.09 27.14 -9.12
CA SER A 151 -39.19 27.59 -10.51
C SER A 151 -38.17 28.69 -10.84
N ALA A 152 -37.87 29.58 -9.89
CA ALA A 152 -36.83 30.59 -10.05
C ALA A 152 -35.43 29.96 -10.16
N VAL A 153 -35.12 28.97 -9.30
CA VAL A 153 -33.85 28.24 -9.35
C VAL A 153 -33.70 27.46 -10.67
N LYS A 154 -34.78 26.84 -11.17
CA LYS A 154 -34.80 26.20 -12.50
C LYS A 154 -34.53 27.21 -13.63
N LYS A 155 -35.03 28.44 -13.51
CA LYS A 155 -34.74 29.53 -14.46
C LYS A 155 -33.27 29.97 -14.38
N TRP A 156 -32.69 30.03 -13.18
CA TRP A 156 -31.26 30.31 -12.99
C TRP A 156 -30.40 29.24 -13.66
N ARG A 157 -30.71 27.95 -13.44
CA ARG A 157 -30.07 26.81 -14.12
C ARG A 157 -30.11 26.94 -15.64
N SER A 158 -31.31 27.11 -16.19
CA SER A 158 -31.50 27.16 -17.64
C SER A 158 -30.75 28.34 -18.26
N GLY A 159 -30.80 29.51 -17.60
CA GLY A 159 -30.05 30.68 -18.03
C GLY A 159 -28.53 30.52 -17.90
N ALA A 160 -28.05 29.83 -16.87
CA ALA A 160 -26.64 29.55 -16.70
C ALA A 160 -26.11 28.60 -17.78
N GLN A 161 -26.81 27.49 -18.02
CA GLN A 161 -26.45 26.51 -19.05
C GLN A 161 -26.42 27.13 -20.45
N ALA A 162 -27.41 27.97 -20.78
CA ALA A 162 -27.44 28.64 -22.08
C ALA A 162 -26.22 29.54 -22.32
N ARG A 163 -25.71 30.20 -21.28
CA ARG A 163 -24.58 31.15 -21.39
C ARG A 163 -23.22 30.46 -21.32
N LEU A 164 -23.11 29.37 -20.58
CA LEU A 164 -21.89 28.56 -20.49
C LEU A 164 -21.61 27.77 -21.79
N VAL A 165 -22.64 27.40 -22.54
CA VAL A 165 -22.50 26.63 -23.80
C VAL A 165 -22.02 27.49 -24.98
N ILE A 166 -22.08 28.82 -24.89
CA ILE A 166 -21.74 29.74 -26.00
C ILE A 166 -20.21 29.97 -26.12
N GLY A 167 -19.38 29.44 -25.23
CA GLY A 167 -17.91 29.50 -25.30
C GLY A 167 -17.23 28.51 -26.27
N LYS A 168 -17.90 28.09 -27.35
CA LYS A 168 -17.26 27.36 -28.46
C LYS A 168 -16.99 28.31 -29.63
N GLN A 169 -15.90 29.07 -29.53
CA GLN A 169 -15.21 29.62 -30.70
C GLN A 169 -13.73 29.81 -30.39
#